data_AF-A0A0D2KYF1-F1
#
_entry.id   AF-A0A0D2KYF1-F1
#
_cell.length_a   1.000
_cell.length_b   1.000
_cell.length_c   1.000
_cell.angle_alpha   90.00
_cell.angle_beta   90.00
_cell.angle_gamma   90.00
#
_symmetry.space_group_name_H-M   'P 1'
#
loop_
_entity.id
_entity.type
_entity.pdbx_description
1 polymer ?
#
loop_
_entity_poly.entity_id
_entity_poly.type
_entity_poly.pdbx_seq_one_letter_code
_entity_poly.pdbx_strand_id
1 'polypeptide(L)'
;MCGVAGCSVCAGASIFSAFFMFLLGILIKNNYQFIGEWYEKEPPHYAPTEDQIAEASRSCFIVGAIYIGWMVLAIGCICFQSARSKVR
;
A
#
# COMPACT_ATOMS: atom_id res chain seq x y z
N MET A 1 -22.18 1.38 -10.32
CA MET A 1 -21.08 2.34 -10.59
C MET A 1 -20.83 3.11 -9.31
N CYS A 2 -19.63 3.08 -8.76
CA CYS A 2 -19.26 3.93 -7.62
C CYS A 2 -19.40 5.39 -8.05
N GLY A 3 -20.15 6.24 -7.34
CA GLY A 3 -20.26 7.68 -7.65
C GLY A 3 -18.96 8.45 -7.34
N VAL A 4 -18.96 9.77 -7.57
CA VAL A 4 -17.80 10.66 -7.29
C VAL A 4 -17.31 10.50 -5.85
N ALA A 5 -18.23 10.45 -4.88
CA ALA A 5 -17.91 10.23 -3.47
C ALA A 5 -17.21 8.87 -3.24
N GLY A 6 -17.70 7.80 -3.85
CA GLY A 6 -17.09 6.47 -3.73
C GLY A 6 -15.69 6.39 -4.35
N CYS A 7 -15.51 7.00 -5.53
CA CYS A 7 -14.20 7.05 -6.17
C CYS A 7 -13.22 7.96 -5.41
N SER A 8 -13.69 9.02 -4.75
CA SER A 8 -12.86 9.89 -3.90
C SER A 8 -12.36 9.16 -2.64
N VAL A 9 -13.22 8.39 -1.98
CA VAL A 9 -12.82 7.58 -0.82
C VAL A 9 -11.81 6.50 -1.23
N CYS A 10 -12.05 5.82 -2.35
CA CYS A 10 -11.12 4.83 -2.87
C CYS A 10 -9.76 5.43 -3.22
N ALA A 11 -9.73 6.62 -3.84
CA ALA A 11 -8.48 7.34 -4.12
C ALA A 11 -7.73 7.68 -2.83
N GLY A 12 -8.41 8.26 -1.84
CA GLY A 12 -7.81 8.61 -0.54
C GLY A 12 -7.27 7.41 0.22
N ALA A 13 -8.05 6.33 0.32
CA ALA A 13 -7.62 5.09 0.95
C ALA A 13 -6.42 4.47 0.22
N SER A 14 -6.45 4.47 -1.12
CA SER A 14 -5.34 3.93 -1.92
C SER A 14 -4.05 4.72 -1.75
N ILE A 15 -4.12 6.06 -1.67
CA ILE A 15 -2.95 6.91 -1.39
C ILE A 15 -2.36 6.57 -0.02
N PHE A 16 -3.20 6.52 1.02
CA PHE A 16 -2.75 6.20 2.37
C PHE A 16 -2.14 4.81 2.46
N SER A 17 -2.81 3.79 1.90
CA SER A 17 -2.34 2.42 1.91
C SER A 17 -1.04 2.25 1.12
N ALA A 18 -0.90 2.90 -0.05
CA ALA A 18 0.35 2.88 -0.79
C ALA A 18 1.48 3.48 0.05
N PHE A 19 1.31 4.71 0.55
CA PHE A 19 2.31 5.39 1.37
C PHE A 19 2.73 4.56 2.59
N PHE A 20 1.74 4.04 3.33
CA PHE A 20 1.99 3.22 4.51
C PHE A 20 2.78 1.94 4.17
N MET A 21 2.42 1.24 3.10
CA MET A 21 3.11 0.01 2.70
C MET A 21 4.53 0.28 2.19
N PHE A 22 4.76 1.38 1.46
CA PHE A 22 6.11 1.80 1.07
C PHE A 22 6.98 2.12 2.30
N LEU A 23 6.44 2.87 3.26
CA LEU A 23 7.14 3.17 4.51
C LEU A 23 7.49 1.89 5.26
N LEU A 24 6.52 0.98 5.41
CA LEU A 24 6.71 -0.28 6.11
C LEU A 24 7.76 -1.17 5.43
N GLY A 25 7.73 -1.25 4.09
CA GLY A 25 8.74 -1.97 3.31
C GLY A 25 10.16 -1.41 3.50
N ILE A 26 10.31 -0.08 3.58
CA ILE A 26 11.60 0.57 3.86
C ILE A 26 12.07 0.24 5.28
N LEU A 27 11.19 0.34 6.27
CA LEU A 27 11.52 0.04 7.66
C LEU A 27 11.94 -1.42 7.83
N ILE A 28 11.23 -2.37 7.22
CA ILE A 28 11.55 -3.80 7.26
C ILE A 28 12.90 -4.03 6.59
N LYS A 29 13.12 -3.47 5.40
CA LYS A 29 14.39 -3.61 4.66
C LYS A 29 15.60 -3.10 5.44
N ASN A 30 15.41 -2.07 6.28
CA ASN A 30 16.46 -1.52 7.15
C ASN A 30 16.56 -2.22 8.51
N ASN A 31 15.84 -3.33 8.70
CA ASN A 31 15.78 -4.09 9.95
C ASN A 31 15.45 -3.20 11.17
N TYR A 32 14.47 -2.31 11.03
CA TYR A 32 14.13 -1.38 12.09
C TYR A 32 13.42 -2.11 13.26
N GLN A 33 14.05 -2.07 14.43
CA GLN A 33 13.69 -2.87 15.61
C GLN A 33 12.28 -2.60 16.19
N PHE A 34 11.65 -1.46 15.87
CA PHE A 34 10.37 -1.05 16.47
C PHE A 34 9.14 -1.42 15.62
N ILE A 35 9.30 -2.15 14.51
CA ILE A 35 8.17 -2.57 13.66
C ILE A 35 7.30 -3.65 14.34
N GLY A 36 7.82 -4.28 15.40
CA GLY A 36 7.11 -5.33 16.15
C GLY A 36 7.36 -6.73 15.57
N GLU A 37 6.45 -7.66 15.85
CA GLU A 37 6.54 -9.06 15.45
C GLU A 37 5.96 -9.26 14.04
N TRP A 38 6.81 -9.08 13.03
CA TRP A 38 6.44 -9.25 11.61
C TRP A 38 7.04 -10.52 10.98
N TYR A 39 7.93 -11.22 11.69
CA TYR A 39 8.64 -12.42 11.24
C TYR A 39 8.43 -13.57 12.22
N GLU A 40 8.63 -14.79 11.73
CA GLU A 40 8.57 -16.00 12.54
C GLU A 40 9.88 -16.18 13.30
N LYS A 41 9.79 -16.32 14.63
CA LYS A 41 10.93 -16.50 15.53
C LYS A 41 11.33 -17.98 15.57
N GLU A 42 12.45 -18.34 14.97
CA GLU A 42 12.98 -19.70 14.99
C GLU A 42 14.07 -19.86 16.07
N PRO A 43 13.96 -20.81 17.02
CA PRO A 43 15.04 -21.07 17.97
C PRO A 43 16.29 -21.59 17.24
N PRO A 44 17.52 -21.13 17.55
CA PRO A 44 17.92 -20.27 18.67
C PRO A 44 17.97 -18.75 18.35
N HIS A 45 17.59 -18.32 17.14
CA HIS A 45 17.74 -16.95 16.67
C HIS A 45 16.41 -16.16 16.76
N TYR A 46 16.33 -15.24 17.73
CA TYR A 46 15.19 -14.32 17.87
C TYR A 46 15.27 -13.10 16.94
N ALA A 47 16.14 -13.11 15.92
CA ALA A 47 16.30 -12.03 14.96
C ALA A 47 15.83 -12.49 13.58
N PRO A 48 15.28 -11.58 12.75
CA PRO A 48 14.79 -11.95 11.43
C PRO A 48 15.95 -12.37 10.52
N THR A 49 15.73 -13.39 9.70
CA THR A 49 16.71 -13.79 8.68
C THR A 49 16.71 -12.80 7.52
N GLU A 50 17.82 -12.73 6.76
CA GLU A 50 17.89 -11.87 5.57
C GLU A 50 16.82 -12.22 4.54
N ASP A 51 16.48 -13.50 4.41
CA ASP A 51 15.42 -13.98 3.51
C ASP A 51 14.03 -13.50 3.95
N GLN A 52 13.73 -13.55 5.25
CA GLN A 52 12.47 -13.02 5.79
C GLN A 52 12.36 -11.50 5.58
N ILE A 53 13.46 -10.76 5.80
CA ILE A 53 13.51 -9.31 5.54
C ILE A 53 13.24 -9.02 4.06
N ALA A 54 13.92 -9.74 3.16
CA ALA A 54 13.81 -9.56 1.73
C ALA A 54 12.39 -9.85 1.23
N GLU A 55 11.78 -10.95 1.66
CA GLU A 55 10.46 -11.35 1.21
C GLU A 55 9.35 -10.47 1.78
N ALA A 56 9.42 -10.12 3.08
CA ALA A 56 8.45 -9.24 3.71
C ALA A 56 8.51 -7.82 3.11
N SER A 57 9.69 -7.24 2.96
CA SER A 57 9.85 -5.90 2.36
C SER A 57 9.38 -5.87 0.91
N ARG A 58 9.71 -6.89 0.11
CA ARG A 58 9.23 -7.05 -1.27
C ARG A 58 7.71 -7.12 -1.33
N SER A 59 7.08 -7.90 -0.44
CA SER A 59 5.63 -8.01 -0.36
C SER A 59 4.98 -6.65 -0.07
N CYS A 60 5.53 -5.86 0.85
CA CYS A 60 5.07 -4.50 1.12
C CYS A 60 5.17 -3.59 -0.10
N PHE A 61 6.28 -3.63 -0.86
CA PHE A 61 6.42 -2.84 -2.08
C PHE A 61 5.44 -3.27 -3.18
N ILE A 62 5.18 -4.57 -3.34
CA ILE A 62 4.20 -5.08 -4.30
C ILE A 62 2.79 -4.58 -3.94
N VAL A 63 2.40 -4.70 -2.67
CA VAL A 63 1.08 -4.22 -2.23
C VAL A 63 0.98 -2.70 -2.38
N GLY A 64 2.05 -1.96 -2.06
CA GLY A 64 2.11 -0.51 -2.30
C GLY A 64 1.89 -0.16 -3.78
N ALA A 65 2.51 -0.90 -4.70
CA ALA A 65 2.31 -0.72 -6.14
C ALA A 65 0.88 -1.06 -6.60
N ILE A 66 0.24 -2.08 -6.02
CA ILE A 66 -1.17 -2.42 -6.28
C ILE A 66 -2.07 -1.24 -5.88
N TYR A 67 -1.85 -0.66 -4.70
CA TYR A 67 -2.62 0.52 -4.27
C TYR A 67 -2.39 1.75 -5.15
N ILE A 68 -1.18 1.95 -5.70
CA ILE A 68 -0.95 2.98 -6.72
C ILE A 68 -1.82 2.72 -7.96
N GLY A 69 -1.94 1.46 -8.42
CA GLY A 69 -2.82 1.10 -9.52
C GLY A 69 -4.28 1.47 -9.24
N TRP A 70 -4.79 1.14 -8.05
CA TRP A 70 -6.14 1.50 -7.61
C TRP A 70 -6.35 3.01 -7.51
N MET A 71 -5.35 3.74 -7.03
CA MET A 71 -5.37 5.21 -7.00
C MET A 71 -5.57 5.79 -8.41
N VAL A 72 -4.80 5.33 -9.40
CA VAL A 72 -4.90 5.82 -10.79
C VAL A 72 -6.29 5.56 -11.36
N LEU A 73 -6.85 4.36 -11.14
CA LEU A 73 -8.22 4.03 -11.55
C LEU A 73 -9.27 4.90 -10.87
N ALA A 74 -9.13 5.13 -9.57
CA ALA A 74 -10.06 5.95 -8.79
C ALA A 74 -10.02 7.42 -9.23
N ILE A 75 -8.84 7.99 -9.48
CA ILE A 75 -8.67 9.34 -10.03
C ILE A 75 -9.30 9.42 -11.43
N GLY A 76 -9.05 8.43 -12.30
CA GLY A 76 -9.69 8.35 -13.61
C GLY A 76 -11.22 8.34 -13.52
N CYS A 77 -11.78 7.58 -12.57
CA CYS A 77 -13.21 7.56 -12.28
C CYS A 77 -13.76 8.94 -11.87
N ILE A 78 -13.07 9.67 -10.99
CA ILE A 78 -13.46 11.02 -10.55
C ILE A 78 -13.47 11.98 -11.74
N CYS A 79 -12.41 11.96 -12.55
CA CYS A 79 -12.29 12.80 -13.75
C CYS A 79 -13.42 12.51 -14.75
N PHE A 80 -13.68 11.23 -15.03
CA PHE A 80 -14.75 10.83 -15.94
C PHE A 80 -16.13 11.28 -15.46
N GLN A 81 -16.44 11.10 -14.18
CA GLN A 81 -17.74 11.52 -13.64
C GLN A 81 -17.88 13.04 -13.57
N SER A 82 -16.81 13.76 -13.22
CA SER A 82 -16.80 15.22 -13.19
C SER A 82 -16.94 15.83 -14.58
N ALA A 83 -16.38 15.19 -15.61
CA ALA A 83 -16.61 15.58 -17.00
C ALA A 83 -18.06 15.30 -17.42
N ARG A 84 -18.58 14.11 -17.10
CA ARG A 84 -19.96 13.72 -17.41
C ARG A 84 -21.00 14.60 -16.72
N SER A 85 -20.75 15.07 -15.49
CA SER A 85 -21.66 15.96 -14.77
C SER A 85 -21.68 17.38 -15.30
N LYS A 86 -20.67 17.80 -16.09
CA LYS A 86 -20.62 19.13 -16.72
C LYS A 86 -21.31 19.17 -18.09
N VAL A 87 -21.44 18.02 -18.75
CA VAL A 87 -22.07 17.88 -20.07
C VAL A 87 -23.59 17.65 -19.96
N ARG A 88 -24.07 17.32 -18.77
CA ARG A 88 -25.49 17.10 -18.46
C ARG A 88 -26.07 18.29 -17.73
#